data_AF-A0A3P7WFB0-F1
#
_entry.id   AF-A0A3P7WFB0-F1
#
_cell.length_a   1.000
_cell.length_b   1.000
_cell.length_c   1.000
_cell.angle_alpha   90.00
_cell.angle_beta   90.00
_cell.angle_gamma   90.00
#
_symmetry.space_group_name_H-M   'P 1'
#
loop_
_entity.id
_entity.type
_entity.pdbx_description
1 polymer ?
#
loop_
_entity_poly.entity_id
_entity_poly.type
_entity_poly.pdbx_seq_one_letter_code
_entity_poly.pdbx_strand_id
1 'polypeptide(L)'
;MTIWLQLEDMMNRQLTTEFSHDEDPNALTQDLVTHGFICESDAERLGAVLTAALKASADLAQSTGDDITTGSSMYALTEEAARRLDPQPPAPAPAPPA
;
A
#
# COMPACT_ATOMS: atom_id res chain seq x y z
N MET A 1 1.97 3.26 -17.03
CA MET A 1 1.66 2.97 -15.62
C MET A 1 0.38 2.18 -15.55
N THR A 2 0.26 1.30 -14.57
CA THR A 2 -0.90 0.43 -14.39
C THR A 2 -1.44 0.55 -12.97
N ILE A 3 -2.76 0.48 -12.83
CA ILE A 3 -3.46 0.40 -11.57
C ILE A 3 -4.13 -0.97 -11.45
N TRP A 4 -4.28 -1.47 -10.23
CA TRP A 4 -5.04 -2.69 -9.96
C TRP A 4 -6.45 -2.31 -9.51
N LEU A 5 -7.45 -2.86 -10.19
CA LEU A 5 -8.84 -2.77 -9.78
C LEU A 5 -9.27 -4.04 -9.10
N GLN A 6 -9.89 -3.88 -7.94
CA GLN A 6 -10.61 -4.93 -7.23
C GLN A 6 -12.05 -4.48 -7.04
N LEU A 7 -13.00 -5.22 -7.61
CA LEU A 7 -14.43 -5.03 -7.39
C LEU A 7 -14.99 -6.24 -6.64
N GLU A 8 -15.88 -6.00 -5.70
CA GLU A 8 -16.66 -7.03 -5.02
C GLU A 8 -18.15 -6.75 -5.21
N ASP A 9 -18.88 -7.74 -5.71
CA ASP A 9 -20.33 -7.68 -5.90
C ASP A 9 -21.07 -8.35 -4.71
N MET A 10 -22.35 -8.05 -4.56
CA MET A 10 -23.23 -8.60 -3.50
C MET A 10 -23.30 -10.14 -3.52
N MET A 11 -22.92 -10.77 -4.63
CA MET A 11 -22.80 -12.22 -4.77
C MET A 11 -21.47 -12.79 -4.22
N ASN A 12 -20.67 -11.99 -3.49
CA ASN A 12 -19.31 -12.34 -3.03
C ASN A 12 -18.37 -12.74 -4.18
N ARG A 13 -18.60 -12.16 -5.37
CA ARG A 13 -17.70 -12.34 -6.51
C ARG A 13 -16.70 -11.21 -6.48
N GLN A 14 -15.41 -11.56 -6.51
CA GLN A 14 -14.34 -10.59 -6.69
C GLN A 14 -13.83 -10.63 -8.13
N LEU A 15 -13.69 -9.45 -8.72
CA LEU A 15 -12.96 -9.25 -9.95
C LEU A 15 -11.68 -8.48 -9.63
N THR A 16 -10.54 -9.07 -9.97
CA THR A 16 -9.24 -8.39 -9.90
C THR A 16 -8.69 -8.28 -11.31
N THR A 17 -8.52 -7.07 -11.80
CA THR A 17 -7.95 -6.81 -13.12
C THR A 17 -6.89 -5.72 -13.05
N GLU A 18 -5.87 -5.84 -13.88
CA GLU A 18 -4.98 -4.72 -14.16
C GLU A 18 -5.66 -3.77 -15.15
N PHE A 19 -5.36 -2.48 -15.02
CA PHE A 19 -5.84 -1.46 -15.94
C PHE A 19 -4.73 -0.43 -16.18
N SER A 20 -4.42 -0.24 -17.45
CA SER A 20 -3.30 0.57 -17.94
C SER A 20 -3.76 1.94 -18.41
N HIS A 21 -2.82 2.88 -18.48
CA HIS A 21 -3.10 4.21 -19.04
C HIS A 21 -3.44 4.19 -20.53
N ASP A 22 -2.98 3.18 -21.27
CA ASP A 22 -3.26 3.00 -22.70
C ASP A 22 -4.67 2.45 -22.97
N GLU A 23 -5.37 2.00 -21.93
CA GLU A 23 -6.70 1.43 -22.03
C GLU A 23 -7.78 2.50 -21.81
N ASP A 24 -8.90 2.37 -22.53
CA ASP A 24 -10.00 3.31 -22.42
C ASP A 24 -10.90 2.97 -21.20
N PRO A 25 -11.09 3.89 -20.25
CA PRO A 25 -11.89 3.63 -19.05
C PRO A 25 -13.38 3.41 -19.34
N ASN A 26 -13.90 3.91 -20.48
CA ASN A 26 -15.28 3.64 -20.89
C ASN A 26 -15.42 2.22 -21.43
N ALA A 27 -14.39 1.71 -22.12
CA ALA A 27 -14.39 0.33 -22.60
C ALA A 27 -14.42 -0.66 -21.42
N LEU A 28 -13.56 -0.44 -20.42
CA LEU A 28 -13.55 -1.28 -19.21
C LEU A 28 -14.89 -1.23 -18.47
N THR A 29 -15.47 -0.05 -18.28
CA THR A 29 -16.77 0.08 -17.60
C THR A 29 -17.91 -0.60 -18.36
N GLN A 30 -17.93 -0.53 -19.69
CA GLN A 30 -18.89 -1.29 -20.49
C GLN A 30 -18.72 -2.80 -20.33
N ASP A 31 -17.49 -3.29 -20.26
CA ASP A 31 -17.21 -4.71 -20.04
C ASP A 31 -17.75 -5.16 -18.67
N LEU A 32 -17.52 -4.36 -17.63
CA LEU A 32 -18.04 -4.60 -16.28
C LEU A 32 -19.57 -4.61 -16.24
N VAL A 33 -20.24 -3.73 -16.98
CA VAL A 33 -21.71 -3.74 -17.13
C VAL A 33 -22.16 -5.00 -17.84
N THR A 34 -21.52 -5.34 -18.95
CA THR A 34 -21.87 -6.50 -19.79
C THR A 34 -21.76 -7.81 -19.01
N HIS A 35 -20.74 -7.92 -18.17
CA HIS A 35 -20.54 -9.08 -17.30
C HIS A 35 -21.37 -9.05 -16.01
N GLY A 36 -22.10 -7.96 -15.75
CA GLY A 36 -22.97 -7.82 -14.59
C GLY A 36 -22.23 -7.66 -13.26
N PHE A 37 -21.04 -7.04 -13.29
CA PHE A 37 -20.32 -6.61 -12.09
C PHE A 37 -20.80 -5.26 -11.57
N ILE A 38 -21.31 -4.41 -12.46
CA ILE A 38 -21.89 -3.09 -12.14
C ILE A 38 -23.15 -2.84 -12.96
N CYS A 39 -23.99 -1.90 -12.53
CA CYS A 39 -25.15 -1.44 -13.29
C CYS A 39 -24.78 -0.30 -14.26
N GLU A 40 -25.57 -0.10 -15.32
CA GLU A 40 -25.38 1.03 -16.26
C GLU A 40 -25.36 2.39 -15.55
N SER A 41 -26.20 2.55 -14.51
CA SER A 41 -26.26 3.76 -13.68
C SER A 41 -24.94 4.09 -12.98
N ASP A 42 -24.12 3.08 -12.70
CA ASP A 42 -22.85 3.22 -12.00
C ASP A 42 -21.67 3.35 -12.97
N ALA A 43 -21.86 3.06 -14.26
CA ALA A 43 -20.81 3.04 -15.26
C ALA A 43 -20.14 4.41 -15.43
N GLU A 44 -20.93 5.49 -15.52
CA GLU A 44 -20.42 6.86 -15.64
C GLU A 44 -19.57 7.26 -14.42
N ARG A 45 -20.07 6.92 -13.23
CA ARG A 45 -19.38 7.20 -11.96
C ARG A 45 -18.06 6.44 -11.88
N LEU A 46 -18.05 5.16 -12.24
CA LEU A 46 -16.84 4.35 -12.21
C LEU A 46 -15.82 4.82 -13.25
N GLY A 47 -16.26 5.21 -14.45
CA GLY A 47 -15.38 5.75 -15.49
C GLY A 47 -14.67 7.04 -15.05
N ALA A 48 -15.39 7.92 -14.35
CA ALA A 48 -14.80 9.13 -13.76
C ALA A 48 -13.76 8.80 -12.68
N VAL A 49 -14.04 7.82 -11.81
CA VAL A 49 -13.10 7.36 -10.77
C VAL A 49 -11.85 6.72 -11.38
N LEU A 50 -12.00 5.86 -12.39
CA LEU A 50 -10.90 5.26 -13.13
C LEU A 50 -9.99 6.31 -13.74
N THR A 51 -10.59 7.29 -14.42
CA THR A 51 -9.85 8.40 -15.05
C THR A 51 -9.09 9.23 -14.01
N ALA A 52 -9.72 9.52 -12.86
CA ALA A 52 -9.08 10.24 -11.78
C ALA A 52 -7.93 9.44 -11.14
N ALA A 53 -8.11 8.13 -10.93
CA ALA A 53 -7.09 7.24 -10.39
C ALA A 53 -5.88 7.09 -11.33
N LEU A 54 -6.11 6.98 -12.64
CA LEU A 54 -5.03 6.98 -13.63
C LEU A 54 -4.24 8.29 -13.62
N LYS A 55 -4.93 9.44 -13.54
CA LYS A 55 -4.24 10.75 -13.44
C LYS A 55 -3.45 10.89 -12.15
N ALA A 56 -4.03 10.49 -11.02
CA ALA A 56 -3.36 10.55 -9.72
C ALA A 56 -2.14 9.63 -9.65
N SER A 57 -2.22 8.43 -10.25
CA SER A 57 -1.07 7.53 -10.31
C SER A 57 0.05 8.07 -11.21
N ALA A 58 -0.29 8.70 -12.34
CA ALA A 58 0.68 9.38 -13.20
C ALA A 58 1.36 10.57 -12.48
N ASP A 59 0.59 11.40 -11.77
CA ASP A 59 1.10 12.52 -10.98
C ASP A 59 2.03 12.05 -9.86
N LEU A 60 1.65 11.01 -9.11
CA LEU A 60 2.47 10.42 -8.06
C LEU A 60 3.82 9.91 -8.59
N ALA A 61 3.83 9.34 -9.80
CA ALA A 61 5.05 8.85 -10.43
C ALA A 61 5.99 9.99 -10.85
N GLN A 62 5.41 11.12 -11.26
CA GLN A 62 6.16 12.32 -11.61
C GLN A 62 6.67 13.04 -10.35
N SER A 63 5.86 13.09 -9.29
CA SER A 63 6.21 13.72 -8.01
C SER A 63 7.25 12.91 -7.23
N THR A 64 7.21 11.59 -7.26
CA THR A 64 8.24 10.73 -6.61
C THR A 64 9.63 10.89 -7.27
N GLY A 65 9.69 11.49 -8.47
CA GLY A 65 10.94 11.79 -9.17
C GLY A 65 11.68 13.05 -8.69
N ASP A 66 11.06 13.93 -7.89
CA ASP A 66 11.59 15.27 -7.56
C ASP A 66 11.84 15.49 -6.05
N ASP A 67 11.73 14.47 -5.20
CA ASP A 67 11.86 14.60 -3.73
C ASP A 67 13.06 13.83 -3.13
N ILE A 68 14.17 13.70 -3.88
CA ILE A 68 15.48 13.33 -3.30
C ILE A 68 16.51 14.40 -3.61
N THR A 69 16.28 15.62 -3.12
CA THR A 69 17.38 16.53 -2.79
C THR A 69 16.90 17.60 -1.83
N THR A 70 17.63 17.76 -0.73
CA THR A 70 17.51 18.86 0.26
C THR A 70 16.56 18.63 1.42
N GLY A 71 17.08 18.07 2.52
CA GLY A 71 16.45 18.26 3.83
C GLY A 71 16.86 17.28 4.91
N SER A 72 18.10 17.38 5.39
CA SER A 72 18.54 16.76 6.64
C SER A 72 17.57 16.96 7.82
N SER A 73 17.71 16.06 8.81
CA SER A 73 17.22 16.13 10.20
C SER A 73 15.86 15.43 10.39
N MET A 74 15.75 14.33 11.14
CA MET A 74 16.28 14.13 12.48
C MET A 74 16.18 12.63 12.80
N TYR A 75 17.29 11.90 12.81
CA TYR A 75 17.33 10.56 13.43
C TYR A 75 17.18 10.74 14.96
N ALA A 76 15.94 10.91 15.40
CA ALA A 76 15.57 10.94 16.80
C ALA A 76 15.22 9.51 17.25
N LEU A 77 16.18 8.91 17.98
CA LEU A 77 16.01 7.98 19.12
C LEU A 77 15.31 6.64 18.78
N THR A 78 15.88 5.47 19.08
CA THR A 78 16.01 4.99 20.47
C THR A 78 16.94 3.76 20.53
N GLU A 79 18.20 3.92 20.96
CA GLU A 79 19.07 2.79 21.35
C GLU A 79 19.82 3.02 22.68
N GLU A 80 19.32 3.92 23.53
CA GLU A 80 19.88 4.19 24.85
C GLU A 80 18.88 3.91 25.98
N ALA A 81 18.32 2.69 26.01
CA ALA A 81 17.46 2.23 27.12
C ALA A 81 17.87 0.89 27.74
N ALA A 82 19.01 0.31 27.36
CA ALA A 82 19.36 -1.06 27.76
C ALA A 82 20.60 -1.19 28.68
N ARG A 83 21.17 -0.09 29.22
CA ARG A 83 22.52 -0.20 29.82
C ARG A 83 22.80 0.46 31.16
N ARG A 84 21.78 0.73 31.98
CA ARG A 84 22.00 1.21 33.38
C ARG A 84 20.98 0.70 34.41
N LEU A 85 20.77 -0.61 34.48
CA LEU A 85 20.45 -1.26 35.76
C LEU A 85 21.58 -2.26 36.09
N ASP A 86 22.36 -1.87 37.10
CA ASP A 86 23.19 -2.63 38.06
C ASP A 86 22.86 -4.14 38.30
N PRO A 87 23.60 -4.90 39.13
CA PRO A 87 25.04 -4.91 39.47
C PRO A 87 25.64 -6.35 39.47
N GLN A 88 26.97 -6.47 39.56
CA GLN A 88 27.80 -7.54 40.16
C GLN A 88 27.38 -9.05 40.09
N PRO A 89 28.25 -9.96 39.58
CA PRO A 89 27.96 -11.40 39.50
C PRO A 89 27.83 -12.08 40.89
N PRO A 90 26.94 -13.08 41.06
CA PRO A 90 26.88 -13.89 42.28
C PRO A 90 28.12 -14.78 42.42
N ALA A 91 28.61 -14.91 43.66
CA ALA A 91 29.80 -15.68 44.07
C ALA A 91 29.77 -17.17 43.67
N PRO A 92 30.93 -17.86 43.59
CA PRO A 92 30.98 -19.29 43.29
C PRO A 92 30.38 -20.13 44.43
N ALA A 93 29.49 -21.07 44.10
CA ALA A 93 28.99 -22.08 45.02
C ALA A 93 30.10 -23.11 45.37
N PRO A 94 30.16 -23.64 46.61
CA PRO A 94 31.17 -24.62 47.00
C PRO A 94 30.92 -25.98 46.34
N ALA A 95 32.00 -26.65 45.93
CA ALA A 95 31.98 -27.99 45.36
C ALA A 95 31.51 -29.05 46.39
N PRO A 96 30.81 -30.12 45.97
CA PRO A 96 30.42 -31.20 46.88
C PRO A 96 31.65 -32.02 47.32
N PRO A 97 31.67 -32.57 48.56
CA PRO A 97 32.74 -33.47 48.98
C PRO A 97 32.60 -34.84 48.29
N ALA A 98 33.75 -35.54 48.20
CA ALA A 98 33.91 -36.88 47.64
C ALA A 98 33.25 -37.98 48.49
#